data_AF-A0A655YQV2-F1
#
_entry.id   AF-A0A655YQV2-F1
#
_cell.length_a   1.000
_cell.length_b   1.000
_cell.length_c   1.000
_cell.angle_alpha   90.00
_cell.angle_beta   90.00
_cell.angle_gamma   90.00
#
_symmetry.space_group_name_H-M   'P 1'
#
loop_
_entity.id
_entity.type
_entity.pdbx_description
1 polymer ?
#
loop_
_entity_poly.entity_id
_entity_poly.type
_entity_poly.pdbx_seq_one_letter_code
_entity_poly.pdbx_strand_id
1 'polypeptide(L)'
;MNQRHVDELFNFQAKTDQLDGLPKGIDELTLIKIQEIYHHEPQAAYTAELLGQAIGISKTTARRYLEYCVASGFLEACIQHGRVGRPERLYQKR
;
A
#
# COMPACT_ATOMS: atom_id res chain seq x y z
N MET A 1 -30.32 -7.60 6.38
CA MET A 1 -29.29 -8.66 6.39
C MET A 1 -28.11 -8.21 5.53
N ASN A 2 -27.06 -7.67 6.14
CA ASN A 2 -25.77 -7.45 5.49
C ASN A 2 -24.65 -7.47 6.55
N GLN A 3 -24.50 -8.64 7.19
CA GLN A 3 -23.44 -8.92 8.17
C GLN A 3 -22.18 -9.43 7.45
N ARG A 4 -21.59 -8.63 6.56
CA ARG A 4 -20.28 -8.96 5.94
C ARG A 4 -19.19 -7.91 6.14
N HIS A 5 -19.53 -6.70 6.60
CA HIS A 5 -18.54 -5.65 6.90
C HIS A 5 -18.07 -5.61 8.36
N VAL A 6 -18.58 -6.49 9.23
CA VAL A 6 -18.24 -6.48 10.66
C VAL A 6 -17.08 -7.42 11.00
N ASP A 7 -16.79 -8.43 10.19
CA ASP A 7 -15.74 -9.41 10.48
C ASP A 7 -14.33 -8.85 10.26
N GLU A 8 -14.14 -8.02 9.23
CA GLU A 8 -12.85 -7.36 8.99
C GLU A 8 -12.43 -6.50 10.19
N LEU A 9 -13.37 -5.72 10.76
CA LEU A 9 -13.08 -4.77 11.84
C LEU A 9 -12.56 -5.43 13.12
N PHE A 10 -12.94 -6.69 13.40
CA PHE A 10 -12.47 -7.44 14.57
C PHE A 10 -11.09 -8.05 14.35
N ASN A 11 -10.75 -8.44 13.11
CA ASN A 11 -9.42 -8.94 12.78
C ASN A 11 -8.34 -7.82 12.80
N PHE A 12 -8.74 -6.56 12.63
CA PHE A 12 -7.86 -5.39 12.79
C PHE A 12 -7.42 -5.17 14.24
N GLN A 13 -8.34 -5.28 15.21
CA GLN A 13 -8.02 -5.05 16.63
C GLN A 13 -7.00 -6.06 17.19
N ALA A 14 -6.96 -7.28 16.66
CA ALA A 14 -5.96 -8.28 17.07
C ALA A 14 -4.56 -7.99 16.51
N LYS A 15 -4.44 -7.25 15.40
CA LYS A 15 -3.16 -6.83 14.80
C LYS A 15 -2.60 -5.55 15.42
N THR A 16 -3.50 -4.69 15.91
CA THR A 16 -3.17 -3.44 16.62
C THR A 16 -2.24 -3.64 17.83
N ASP A 17 -2.18 -4.83 18.43
CA ASP A 17 -1.24 -5.12 19.54
C ASP A 17 0.24 -5.23 19.11
N GLN A 18 0.54 -5.28 17.80
CA GLN A 18 1.91 -5.23 17.26
C GLN A 18 2.42 -3.79 16.98
N LEU A 19 1.68 -2.74 17.38
CA LEU A 19 1.82 -1.37 16.87
C LEU A 19 2.89 -0.46 17.49
N ASP A 20 3.79 -0.94 18.33
CA ASP A 20 4.84 -0.10 18.94
C ASP A 20 5.98 0.31 17.94
N GLY A 21 5.83 0.06 16.64
CA GLY A 21 6.93 0.16 15.67
C GLY A 21 6.67 0.88 14.33
N LEU A 22 5.46 1.40 14.07
CA LEU A 22 5.21 2.08 12.79
C LEU A 22 5.83 3.50 12.76
N PRO A 23 6.52 3.89 11.67
CA PRO A 23 7.12 5.21 11.56
C PRO A 23 6.03 6.29 11.47
N LYS A 24 6.36 7.48 11.96
CA LYS A 24 5.45 8.64 11.96
C LYS A 24 4.89 8.89 10.55
N GLY A 25 3.57 8.97 10.45
CA GLY A 25 2.87 9.24 9.20
C GLY A 25 2.59 8.02 8.33
N ILE A 26 2.72 6.81 8.89
CA ILE A 26 2.11 5.56 8.42
C ILE A 26 0.99 5.18 9.39
N ASP A 27 -0.19 4.97 8.86
CA ASP A 27 -1.39 4.51 9.54
C ASP A 27 -1.65 3.04 9.16
N GLU A 28 -1.96 2.23 10.15
CA GLU A 28 -2.11 0.78 10.00
C GLU A 28 -3.22 0.42 9.01
N LEU A 29 -4.39 1.08 9.13
CA LEU A 29 -5.54 0.77 8.29
C LEU A 29 -5.24 1.03 6.81
N THR A 30 -4.56 2.15 6.54
CA THR A 30 -4.15 2.50 5.19
C THR A 30 -3.08 1.54 4.66
N LEU A 31 -2.13 1.14 5.50
CA LEU A 31 -1.09 0.17 5.15
C LEU A 31 -1.70 -1.19 4.79
N ILE A 32 -2.61 -1.70 5.61
CA ILE A 32 -3.27 -2.99 5.39
C ILE A 32 -4.06 -2.97 4.08
N LYS A 33 -4.84 -1.92 3.81
CA LYS A 33 -5.55 -1.78 2.52
C LYS A 33 -4.59 -1.84 1.33
N ILE A 34 -3.44 -1.19 1.42
CA ILE A 34 -2.43 -1.25 0.36
C ILE A 34 -1.89 -2.67 0.21
N GLN A 35 -1.59 -3.37 1.32
CA GLN A 35 -1.11 -4.75 1.27
C GLN A 35 -2.15 -5.72 0.70
N GLU A 36 -3.43 -5.52 1.01
CA GLU A 36 -4.53 -6.34 0.49
C GLU A 36 -4.64 -6.25 -1.03
N ILE A 37 -4.46 -5.07 -1.63
CA ILE A 37 -4.46 -4.91 -3.08
C ILE A 37 -3.45 -5.85 -3.74
N TYR A 38 -2.20 -5.88 -3.25
CA TYR A 38 -1.17 -6.79 -3.77
C TYR A 38 -1.33 -8.25 -3.31
N HIS A 39 -2.15 -8.51 -2.29
CA HIS A 39 -2.50 -9.87 -1.90
C HIS A 39 -3.54 -10.47 -2.85
N HIS A 40 -4.57 -9.68 -3.20
CA HIS A 40 -5.61 -10.05 -4.15
C HIS A 40 -5.11 -10.06 -5.60
N GLU A 41 -4.26 -9.09 -5.97
CA GLU A 41 -3.70 -8.95 -7.30
C GLU A 41 -2.16 -8.95 -7.26
N PRO A 42 -1.51 -10.13 -7.15
CA PRO A 42 -0.06 -10.22 -7.02
C PRO A 42 0.70 -9.75 -8.28
N GLN A 43 0.02 -9.67 -9.42
CA GLN A 43 0.58 -9.16 -10.68
C GLN A 43 0.37 -7.64 -10.84
N ALA A 44 -0.30 -6.98 -9.89
CA ALA A 44 -0.52 -5.56 -9.98
C ALA A 44 0.79 -4.79 -9.75
N ALA A 45 0.99 -3.77 -10.58
CA ALA A 45 2.07 -2.82 -10.45
C ALA A 45 1.48 -1.41 -10.46
N TYR A 46 1.69 -0.66 -9.37
CA TYR A 46 1.17 0.70 -9.26
C TYR A 46 2.29 1.72 -9.23
N THR A 47 2.09 2.85 -9.90
CA THR A 47 2.82 4.06 -9.56
C THR A 47 2.22 4.67 -8.29
N ALA A 48 2.96 5.55 -7.61
CA ALA A 48 2.41 6.30 -6.48
C ALA A 48 1.16 7.13 -6.85
N GLU A 49 1.04 7.52 -8.12
CA GLU A 49 -0.13 8.24 -8.61
C GLU A 49 -1.34 7.32 -8.76
N LEU A 50 -1.17 6.15 -9.41
CA LEU A 50 -2.24 5.18 -9.61
C LEU A 50 -2.73 4.61 -8.29
N LEU A 51 -1.82 4.29 -7.35
CA LEU A 51 -2.22 3.85 -6.02
C LEU A 51 -3.03 4.93 -5.30
N GLY A 52 -2.56 6.18 -5.34
CA GLY A 52 -3.26 7.30 -4.72
C GLY A 52 -4.69 7.45 -5.23
N GLN A 53 -4.88 7.29 -6.54
CA GLN A 53 -6.21 7.29 -7.16
C GLN A 53 -7.05 6.07 -6.74
N ALA A 54 -6.46 4.88 -6.66
CA ALA A 54 -7.16 3.64 -6.33
C ALA A 54 -7.75 3.63 -4.91
N ILE A 55 -7.04 4.20 -3.93
CA ILE A 55 -7.49 4.19 -2.51
C ILE A 55 -7.88 5.56 -1.96
N GLY A 56 -7.90 6.59 -2.80
CA GLY A 56 -8.36 7.93 -2.44
C GLY A 56 -7.42 8.72 -1.53
N ILE A 57 -6.10 8.58 -1.72
CA ILE A 57 -5.07 9.34 -0.96
C ILE A 57 -4.18 10.16 -1.89
N SER A 58 -3.51 11.19 -1.33
CA SER A 58 -2.59 12.00 -2.13
C SER A 58 -1.41 11.18 -2.66
N LYS A 59 -0.87 11.56 -3.83
CA LYS A 59 0.34 10.95 -4.42
C LYS A 59 1.52 10.91 -3.44
N THR A 60 1.71 11.97 -2.65
CA THR A 60 2.77 12.05 -1.64
C THR A 60 2.53 11.05 -0.50
N THR A 61 1.28 10.92 -0.05
CA THR A 61 0.90 9.91 0.93
C THR A 61 1.14 8.52 0.37
N ALA A 62 0.60 8.19 -0.81
CA ALA A 62 0.78 6.90 -1.47
C ALA A 62 2.25 6.52 -1.63
N ARG A 63 3.10 7.46 -2.08
CA ARG A 63 4.55 7.24 -2.16
C ARG A 63 5.14 6.81 -0.83
N ARG A 64 4.79 7.48 0.28
CA ARG A 64 5.32 7.14 1.61
C ARG A 64 5.00 5.70 2.00
N TYR A 65 3.76 5.26 1.78
CA TYR A 65 3.38 3.88 2.08
C TYR A 65 4.08 2.87 1.17
N LEU A 66 4.18 3.17 -0.13
CA LEU A 66 4.89 2.33 -1.08
C LEU A 66 6.37 2.19 -0.71
N GLU A 67 7.03 3.28 -0.31
CA GLU A 67 8.42 3.24 0.16
C GLU A 67 8.56 2.47 1.48
N TYR A 68 7.60 2.59 2.40
CA TYR A 68 7.57 1.75 3.60
C TYR A 68 7.44 0.26 3.24
N CYS A 69 6.54 -0.10 2.32
CA CYS A 69 6.37 -1.47 1.87
C CYS A 69 7.61 -2.04 1.16
N VAL A 70 8.37 -1.19 0.45
CA VAL A 70 9.66 -1.59 -0.12
C VAL A 70 10.70 -1.79 0.98
N ALA A 71 10.78 -0.86 1.94
CA ALA A 71 11.72 -0.96 3.06
C ALA A 71 11.45 -2.17 3.97
N SER A 72 10.19 -2.58 4.12
CA SER A 72 9.81 -3.80 4.84
C SER A 72 9.94 -5.09 4.03
N GLY A 73 10.32 -5.00 2.75
CA GLY A 73 10.51 -6.14 1.85
C GLY A 73 9.21 -6.75 1.30
N PHE A 74 8.07 -6.07 1.46
CA PHE A 74 6.76 -6.49 0.94
C PHE A 74 6.60 -6.19 -0.56
N LEU A 75 7.16 -5.07 -1.04
CA LEU A 75 7.15 -4.69 -2.46
C LEU A 75 8.57 -4.51 -3.00
N GLU A 76 8.70 -4.56 -4.32
CA GLU A 76 9.87 -4.13 -5.05
C GLU A 76 9.53 -2.89 -5.90
N ALA A 77 10.47 -1.94 -5.99
CA ALA A 77 10.35 -0.77 -6.84
C ALA A 77 11.18 -0.96 -8.12
N CYS A 78 10.53 -0.88 -9.28
CA CYS A 78 11.16 -0.92 -10.59
C CYS A 78 11.05 0.46 -11.27
N ILE A 79 12.08 0.84 -12.01
CA ILE A 79 12.06 2.07 -12.81
C ILE A 79 11.40 1.76 -14.15
N GLN A 80 10.28 2.41 -14.44
CA GLN A 80 9.71 2.44 -15.76
C GLN A 80 10.30 3.64 -16.52
N HIS A 81 11.08 3.35 -17.56
CA HIS A 81 11.53 4.35 -18.53
C HIS A 81 10.34 4.77 -19.39
N GLY A 82 9.64 5.82 -18.98
CA GLY A 82 8.56 6.45 -19.75
C GLY A 82 9.07 7.10 -21.05
N ARG A 83 8.15 7.35 -22.00
CA ARG A 83 8.45 7.79 -23.38
C ARG A 83 9.23 9.11 -23.50
N VAL A 84 9.26 10.01 -22.50
CA VAL A 84 10.08 11.24 -22.53
C VAL A 84 10.45 11.70 -21.10
N GLY A 85 11.72 11.58 -20.73
CA GLY A 85 12.43 12.47 -19.79
C GLY A 85 12.24 12.34 -18.27
N ARG A 86 11.19 11.68 -17.75
CA ARG A 86 11.02 11.49 -16.30
C ARG A 86 10.79 10.01 -15.95
N PRO A 87 11.75 9.33 -15.29
CA PRO A 87 11.54 7.96 -14.85
C PRO A 87 10.44 7.91 -13.78
N GLU A 88 9.51 6.98 -13.92
CA GLU A 88 8.48 6.71 -12.91
C GLU A 88 8.82 5.42 -12.17
N ARG A 89 8.52 5.38 -10.87
CA ARG A 89 8.67 4.16 -10.07
C ARG A 89 7.36 3.39 -10.11
N LEU A 90 7.42 2.16 -10.57
CA LEU A 90 6.39 1.15 -10.40
C LEU A 90 6.72 0.32 -9.17
N TYR A 91 5.70 0.00 -8.40
CA TYR A 91 5.78 -0.82 -7.20
C TYR A 91 4.95 -2.07 -7.43
N GLN A 92 5.57 -3.22 -7.26
CA GLN A 92 4.95 -4.54 -7.48
C GLN A 92 5.31 -5.47 -6.34
N LYS A 93 4.57 -6.57 -6.19
CA LYS A 93 4.89 -7.59 -5.20
C LYS A 93 6.23 -8.23 -5.51
N ARG A 94 7.05 -8.43 -4.47
CA ARG A 94 8.32 -9.15 -4.57
C ARG A 94 8.10 -10.63 -4.86
#